data_AF-A0A9X8MUB4-F1
#
_entry.id   AF-A0A9X8MUB4-F1
#
_cell.length_a   1.000
_cell.length_b   1.000
_cell.length_c   1.000
_cell.angle_alpha   90.00
_cell.angle_beta   90.00
_cell.angle_gamma   90.00
#
_symmetry.space_group_name_H-M   'P 1'
#
loop_
_entity.id
_entity.type
_entity.pdbx_description
1 polymer ?
#
loop_
_entity_poly.entity_id
_entity_poly.type
_entity_poly.pdbx_seq_one_letter_code
_entity_poly.pdbx_strand_id
1 'polypeptide(L)'
;MTVNQAQGVATVIRAAVKRLLGLLFVLLIFALTACSSQNRATSPKEVRRLAGSKQAEESRHKAEKHLRSIADAYDKKTPLALALITVDDICSGGEAKQWFFQDGKDQYKIRCALRLTAYYGADPHRIGDVLDGIFTAGDHYSSDGAPGDTIPFNHDSYRRRLASYYRGHGPNPTGPDTREPAQVFTPSQTLSWDTVRSGKRRLVQELSPCMKSDPPVTRCLREPAQKTVAEIRKQYGIVFKLELPVTHYYKVSKKGEVLIS
;
A
#
# COMPACT_ATOMS: atom_id res chain seq x y z
N MET A 1 -47.55 38.90 65.50
CA MET A 1 -47.51 38.03 64.31
C MET A 1 -46.64 38.70 63.25
N THR A 2 -45.35 38.43 63.28
CA THR A 2 -44.35 38.85 62.29
C THR A 2 -43.34 37.71 62.19
N VAL A 3 -42.57 37.64 61.10
CA VAL A 3 -41.67 36.54 60.69
C VAL A 3 -42.39 35.47 59.87
N ASN A 4 -42.40 35.61 58.53
CA ASN A 4 -42.44 34.46 57.59
C ASN A 4 -42.20 34.84 56.12
N GLN A 5 -42.16 36.13 55.73
CA GLN A 5 -42.02 36.50 54.31
C GLN A 5 -40.60 36.82 53.82
N ALA A 6 -39.60 36.97 54.70
CA ALA A 6 -38.24 37.39 54.28
C ALA A 6 -37.31 36.23 53.87
N GLN A 7 -37.60 34.98 54.24
CA GLN A 7 -36.72 33.83 53.98
C GLN A 7 -36.93 33.16 52.61
N GLY A 8 -38.06 33.40 51.94
CA GLY A 8 -38.36 32.79 50.64
C GLY A 8 -37.56 33.37 49.47
N VAL A 9 -37.36 34.70 49.45
CA VAL A 9 -36.81 35.42 48.29
C VAL A 9 -35.30 35.22 48.15
N ALA A 10 -34.56 35.22 49.27
CA ALA A 10 -33.11 35.01 49.25
C ALA A 10 -32.71 33.60 48.74
N THR A 11 -33.56 32.61 48.98
CA THR A 11 -33.32 31.21 48.61
C THR A 11 -33.53 30.97 47.11
N VAL A 12 -34.52 31.65 46.51
CA VAL A 12 -34.82 31.57 45.07
C VAL A 12 -33.73 32.23 44.22
N ILE A 13 -33.19 33.37 44.66
CA ILE A 13 -32.12 34.08 43.94
C ILE A 13 -30.81 33.26 43.99
N ARG A 14 -30.47 32.65 45.14
CA ARG A 14 -29.30 31.76 45.27
C ARG A 14 -29.40 30.52 44.38
N ALA A 15 -30.60 29.96 44.21
CA ALA A 15 -30.84 28.81 43.34
C ALA A 15 -30.75 29.18 41.85
N ALA A 16 -31.26 30.36 41.46
CA ALA A 16 -31.18 30.88 40.10
C ALA A 16 -29.72 31.17 39.69
N VAL A 17 -28.93 31.80 40.57
CA VAL A 17 -27.51 32.08 40.34
C VAL A 17 -26.68 30.80 40.24
N LYS A 18 -26.96 29.78 41.07
CA LYS A 18 -26.31 28.46 40.95
C LYS A 18 -26.67 27.73 39.65
N ARG A 19 -27.91 27.84 39.17
CA ARG A 19 -28.34 27.27 37.88
C ARG A 19 -27.68 27.98 36.70
N LEU A 20 -27.55 29.32 36.76
CA LEU A 20 -26.86 30.10 35.73
C LEU A 20 -25.36 29.81 35.68
N LEU A 21 -24.68 29.75 36.84
CA LEU A 21 -23.28 29.34 36.92
C LEU A 21 -23.07 27.89 36.46
N GLY A 22 -23.99 26.98 36.80
CA GLY A 22 -23.97 25.59 36.32
C GLY A 22 -24.13 25.49 34.80
N LEU A 23 -25.05 26.26 34.21
CA LEU A 23 -25.23 26.35 32.75
C LEU A 23 -24.00 26.93 32.03
N LEU A 24 -23.36 27.95 32.63
CA LEU A 24 -22.14 28.54 32.09
C LEU A 24 -20.97 27.54 32.13
N PHE A 25 -20.84 26.75 33.20
CA PHE A 25 -19.82 25.69 33.31
C PHE A 25 -20.06 24.58 32.28
N VAL A 26 -21.31 24.17 32.08
CA VAL A 26 -21.69 23.18 31.06
C VAL A 26 -21.37 23.70 29.65
N LEU A 27 -21.72 24.95 29.33
CA LEU A 27 -21.39 25.58 28.04
C LEU A 27 -19.88 25.73 27.82
N LEU A 28 -19.10 26.03 28.86
CA LEU A 28 -17.63 26.04 28.80
C LEU A 28 -17.04 24.66 28.52
N ILE A 29 -17.59 23.61 29.14
CA ILE A 29 -17.19 22.21 28.86
C ILE A 29 -17.55 21.80 27.42
N PHE A 30 -18.71 22.21 26.91
CA PHE A 30 -19.10 21.99 25.51
C PHE A 30 -18.23 22.79 24.51
N ALA A 31 -17.83 24.01 24.85
CA ALA A 31 -16.92 24.82 24.02
C ALA A 31 -15.50 24.25 23.98
N LEU A 32 -15.00 23.72 25.11
CA LEU A 32 -13.67 23.11 25.20
C LEU A 32 -13.61 21.73 24.50
N THR A 33 -14.70 20.98 24.44
CA THR A 33 -14.74 19.67 23.76
C THR A 33 -14.88 19.78 22.23
N ALA A 34 -15.49 20.86 21.72
CA ALA A 34 -15.63 21.13 20.27
C ALA A 34 -14.35 21.64 19.57
N CYS A 35 -13.35 22.08 20.35
CA CYS A 35 -12.07 22.60 19.86
C CYS A 35 -10.89 21.60 19.99
N SER A 36 -11.16 20.35 20.35
CA SER A 36 -10.15 19.29 20.30
C SER A 36 -9.71 19.05 18.85
N SER A 37 -8.52 19.56 18.51
CA SER A 37 -7.86 19.37 17.21
C SER A 37 -7.64 17.90 16.84
N GLN A 38 -7.76 16.99 17.82
CA GLN A 38 -7.63 15.53 17.63
C GLN A 38 -8.85 14.90 16.93
N ASN A 39 -10.00 15.58 16.92
CA ASN A 39 -11.24 15.04 16.35
C ASN A 39 -11.55 15.56 14.93
N ARG A 40 -10.76 16.50 14.40
CA ARG A 40 -10.98 17.06 13.05
C ARG A 40 -10.24 16.26 11.98
N ALA A 41 -10.85 16.17 10.80
CA ALA A 41 -10.17 15.69 9.60
C ALA A 41 -9.00 16.63 9.26
N THR A 42 -7.94 16.09 8.69
CA THR A 42 -6.81 16.91 8.25
C THR A 42 -7.19 17.66 6.98
N SER A 43 -7.00 18.98 6.96
CA SER A 43 -7.40 19.78 5.81
C SER A 43 -6.55 19.45 4.57
N PRO A 44 -7.09 19.55 3.34
CA PRO A 44 -6.31 19.31 2.11
C PRO A 44 -5.03 20.15 2.01
N LYS A 45 -5.09 21.41 2.46
CA LYS A 45 -3.93 22.31 2.52
C LYS A 45 -2.84 21.78 3.44
N GLU A 46 -3.22 21.25 4.60
CA GLU A 46 -2.28 20.67 5.55
C GLU A 46 -1.70 19.35 5.05
N VAL A 47 -2.52 18.48 4.43
CA VAL A 47 -2.03 17.25 3.78
C VAL A 47 -0.98 17.59 2.73
N ARG A 48 -1.28 18.55 1.83
CA ARG A 48 -0.33 18.97 0.79
C ARG A 48 0.96 19.53 1.37
N ARG A 49 0.87 20.33 2.43
CA ARG A 49 2.04 20.88 3.15
C ARG A 49 2.91 19.78 3.74
N LEU A 50 2.31 18.78 4.39
CA LEU A 50 3.04 17.67 4.99
C LEU A 50 3.62 16.70 3.94
N ALA A 51 2.88 16.42 2.86
CA ALA A 51 3.31 15.58 1.75
C ALA A 51 4.50 16.19 0.99
N GLY A 52 4.55 17.53 0.88
CA GLY A 52 5.67 18.27 0.28
C GLY A 52 6.78 18.64 1.26
N SER A 53 6.79 18.09 2.48
CA SER A 53 7.86 18.35 3.43
C SER A 53 9.14 17.61 3.03
N LYS A 54 10.31 18.20 3.28
CA LYS A 54 11.62 17.60 2.97
C LYS A 54 11.73 16.16 3.46
N GLN A 55 11.24 15.89 4.68
CA GLN A 55 11.24 14.56 5.26
C GLN A 55 10.37 13.57 4.49
N ALA A 56 9.17 13.99 4.05
CA ALA A 56 8.32 13.15 3.20
C ALA A 56 8.98 12.86 1.85
N GLU A 57 9.65 13.84 1.26
CA GLU A 57 10.37 13.68 -0.01
C GLU A 57 11.56 12.72 0.10
N GLU A 58 12.37 12.85 1.15
CA GLU A 58 13.50 11.97 1.44
C GLU A 58 13.01 10.52 1.70
N SER A 59 11.97 10.36 2.52
CA SER A 59 11.36 9.05 2.76
C SER A 59 10.79 8.43 1.48
N ARG A 60 10.12 9.22 0.64
CA ARG A 60 9.62 8.77 -0.67
C ARG A 60 10.76 8.28 -1.55
N HIS A 61 11.83 9.09 -1.68
CA HIS A 61 12.98 8.74 -2.51
C HIS A 61 13.66 7.46 -2.03
N LYS A 62 13.86 7.30 -0.71
CA LYS A 62 14.42 6.08 -0.12
C LYS A 62 13.56 4.86 -0.41
N ALA A 63 12.24 4.96 -0.19
CA ALA A 63 11.31 3.86 -0.44
C ALA A 63 11.25 3.48 -1.92
N GLU A 64 11.13 4.46 -2.82
CA GLU A 64 11.11 4.21 -4.26
C GLU A 64 12.42 3.58 -4.75
N LYS A 65 13.57 4.11 -4.31
CA LYS A 65 14.88 3.53 -4.65
C LYS A 65 15.00 2.08 -4.22
N HIS A 66 14.52 1.74 -3.02
CA HIS A 66 14.52 0.37 -2.55
C HIS A 66 13.63 -0.54 -3.40
N LEU A 67 12.38 -0.14 -3.66
CA LEU A 67 11.46 -0.95 -4.50
C LEU A 67 11.98 -1.12 -5.94
N ARG A 68 12.61 -0.09 -6.51
CA ARG A 68 13.26 -0.18 -7.83
C ARG A 68 14.44 -1.13 -7.81
N SER A 69 15.24 -1.14 -6.75
CA SER A 69 16.36 -2.08 -6.63
C SER A 69 15.92 -3.55 -6.64
N ILE A 70 14.72 -3.84 -6.10
CA ILE A 70 14.11 -5.17 -6.19
C ILE A 70 13.75 -5.50 -7.64
N ALA A 71 13.07 -4.58 -8.35
CA ALA A 71 12.73 -4.80 -9.75
C ALA A 71 13.98 -5.01 -10.64
N ASP A 72 15.01 -4.19 -10.44
CA ASP A 72 16.30 -4.31 -11.12
C ASP A 72 17.00 -5.65 -10.84
N ALA A 73 16.81 -6.23 -9.65
CA ALA A 73 17.40 -7.52 -9.33
C ALA A 73 16.78 -8.65 -10.14
N TYR A 74 15.46 -8.63 -10.38
CA TYR A 74 14.83 -9.60 -11.28
C TYR A 74 15.41 -9.51 -12.69
N ASP A 75 15.59 -8.31 -13.22
CA ASP A 75 16.19 -8.10 -14.54
C ASP A 75 17.65 -8.60 -14.62
N LYS A 76 18.45 -8.30 -13.60
CA LYS A 76 19.89 -8.60 -13.60
C LYS A 76 20.24 -10.02 -13.20
N LYS A 77 19.37 -10.69 -12.44
CA LYS A 77 19.67 -11.98 -11.79
C LYS A 77 18.79 -13.13 -12.26
N THR A 78 17.81 -12.86 -13.11
CA THR A 78 16.92 -13.89 -13.65
C THR A 78 16.85 -13.78 -15.18
N PRO A 79 16.28 -14.76 -15.89
CA PRO A 79 16.07 -14.69 -17.34
C PRO A 79 14.96 -13.72 -17.80
N LEU A 80 14.43 -12.87 -16.89
CA LEU A 80 13.40 -11.89 -17.21
C LEU A 80 14.01 -10.60 -17.77
N ALA A 81 13.35 -9.99 -18.76
CA ALA A 81 13.74 -8.67 -19.29
C ALA A 81 12.76 -7.60 -18.83
N LEU A 82 13.21 -6.66 -17.99
CA LEU A 82 12.38 -5.55 -17.50
C LEU A 82 11.97 -4.66 -18.67
N ALA A 83 10.65 -4.45 -18.80
CA ALA A 83 10.10 -3.71 -19.93
C ALA A 83 9.25 -2.52 -19.51
N LEU A 84 8.68 -2.53 -18.32
CA LEU A 84 7.84 -1.45 -17.81
C LEU A 84 7.79 -1.45 -16.27
N ILE A 85 7.86 -0.27 -15.66
CA ILE A 85 7.57 -0.03 -14.25
C ILE A 85 6.37 0.91 -14.13
N THR A 86 5.48 0.63 -13.20
CA THR A 86 4.47 1.58 -12.73
C THR A 86 4.66 1.90 -11.26
N VAL A 87 4.48 3.18 -10.91
CA VAL A 87 4.59 3.68 -9.54
C VAL A 87 3.33 4.45 -9.21
N ASP A 88 2.61 3.98 -8.19
CA ASP A 88 1.47 4.68 -7.60
C ASP A 88 1.86 5.17 -6.21
N ASP A 89 1.83 6.49 -6.02
CA ASP A 89 2.19 7.17 -4.79
C ASP A 89 1.01 8.04 -4.35
N ILE A 90 0.55 7.83 -3.12
CA ILE A 90 -0.60 8.54 -2.58
C ILE A 90 -0.38 8.91 -1.12
N CYS A 91 -0.67 10.17 -0.81
CA CYS A 91 -0.81 10.67 0.54
C CYS A 91 -2.28 10.94 0.86
N SER A 92 -2.80 10.33 1.92
CA SER A 92 -4.13 10.59 2.42
C SER A 92 -4.07 11.31 3.77
N GLY A 93 -5.00 12.26 3.95
CA GLY A 93 -5.20 12.93 5.23
C GLY A 93 -5.99 12.06 6.20
N GLY A 94 -5.80 12.30 7.49
CA GLY A 94 -6.54 11.58 8.51
C GLY A 94 -8.03 11.92 8.52
N GLU A 95 -8.89 10.92 8.70
CA GLU A 95 -10.35 11.10 8.81
C GLU A 95 -10.76 11.68 10.18
N ALA A 96 -11.93 12.34 10.21
CA ALA A 96 -12.57 12.75 11.45
C ALA A 96 -13.17 11.53 12.15
N LYS A 97 -13.22 11.53 13.49
CA LYS A 97 -13.95 10.48 14.21
C LYS A 97 -15.44 10.58 13.87
N GLN A 98 -16.03 9.50 13.40
CA GLN A 98 -17.48 9.43 13.21
C GLN A 98 -18.18 9.47 14.57
N TRP A 99 -19.28 10.21 14.69
CA TRP A 99 -19.94 10.47 15.99
C TRP A 99 -20.59 9.21 16.60
N PHE A 100 -20.96 8.23 15.76
CA PHE A 100 -21.69 7.03 16.16
C PHE A 100 -20.86 5.74 16.19
N PHE A 101 -19.73 5.71 15.48
CA PHE A 101 -18.82 4.56 15.44
C PHE A 101 -17.44 5.02 15.91
N GLN A 102 -17.05 4.63 17.12
CA GLN A 102 -15.71 4.91 17.66
C GLN A 102 -14.60 4.06 17.00
N ASP A 103 -14.95 3.30 15.97
CA ASP A 103 -14.04 2.41 15.24
C ASP A 103 -13.09 3.18 14.32
N GLY A 104 -13.45 4.42 13.96
CA GLY A 104 -12.64 5.34 13.17
C GLY A 104 -11.54 6.04 13.98
N LYS A 105 -10.60 5.28 14.57
CA LYS A 105 -9.36 5.85 15.11
C LYS A 105 -8.37 6.12 13.98
N ASP A 106 -8.66 7.07 13.10
CA ASP A 106 -7.57 7.61 12.28
C ASP A 106 -6.65 8.42 13.19
N GLN A 107 -5.57 7.77 13.63
CA GLN A 107 -4.58 8.33 14.54
C GLN A 107 -3.58 9.25 13.82
N TYR A 108 -3.70 9.39 12.50
CA TYR A 108 -2.73 10.08 11.68
C TYR A 108 -3.30 11.40 11.17
N LYS A 109 -2.42 12.39 10.93
CA LYS A 109 -2.71 13.57 10.13
C LYS A 109 -2.54 13.27 8.65
N ILE A 110 -1.52 12.46 8.35
CA ILE A 110 -1.19 12.04 6.99
C ILE A 110 -0.60 10.64 7.02
N ARG A 111 -0.90 9.86 6.00
CA ARG A 111 -0.21 8.63 5.66
C ARG A 111 0.10 8.66 4.18
N CYS A 112 1.36 8.48 3.84
CA CYS A 112 1.78 8.31 2.47
C CYS A 112 2.21 6.87 2.22
N ALA A 113 1.85 6.38 1.04
CA ALA A 113 2.07 5.01 0.63
C ALA A 113 2.50 4.97 -0.83
N LEU A 114 3.42 4.06 -1.12
CA LEU A 114 3.96 3.81 -2.44
C LEU A 114 3.70 2.36 -2.83
N ARG A 115 3.28 2.13 -4.06
CA ARG A 115 3.21 0.82 -4.69
C ARG A 115 4.01 0.84 -5.99
N LEU A 116 4.85 -0.16 -6.17
CA LEU A 116 5.59 -0.39 -7.42
C LEU A 116 5.16 -1.72 -8.02
N THR A 117 4.86 -1.70 -9.31
CA THR A 117 4.63 -2.91 -10.11
C THR A 117 5.62 -2.92 -11.27
N ALA A 118 6.28 -4.05 -11.49
CA ALA A 118 7.21 -4.23 -12.60
C ALA A 118 6.70 -5.30 -13.56
N TYR A 119 6.88 -5.07 -14.85
CA TYR A 119 6.46 -5.95 -15.93
C TYR A 119 7.67 -6.36 -16.74
N TYR A 120 7.78 -7.66 -17.00
CA TYR A 120 8.91 -8.26 -17.69
C TYR A 120 8.44 -9.07 -18.88
N GLY A 121 9.27 -9.12 -19.92
CA GLY A 121 9.15 -10.05 -21.01
C GLY A 121 9.99 -11.30 -20.78
N ALA A 122 9.54 -12.43 -21.32
CA ALA A 122 10.32 -13.65 -21.43
C ALA A 122 9.89 -14.45 -22.66
N ASP A 123 10.68 -15.47 -23.04
CA ASP A 123 10.32 -16.41 -24.11
C ASP A 123 9.33 -17.48 -23.60
N PRO A 124 8.13 -17.62 -24.19
CA PRO A 124 7.13 -18.59 -23.75
C PRO A 124 7.58 -20.04 -23.92
N HIS A 125 8.51 -20.35 -24.83
CA HIS A 125 9.04 -21.69 -25.03
C HIS A 125 10.02 -22.12 -23.93
N ARG A 126 10.49 -21.17 -23.12
CA ARG A 126 11.48 -21.38 -22.07
C ARG A 126 10.93 -21.12 -20.68
N ILE A 127 9.61 -21.05 -20.52
CA ILE A 127 8.98 -20.70 -19.23
C ILE A 127 9.44 -21.59 -18.07
N GLY A 128 9.68 -22.87 -18.31
CA GLY A 128 10.22 -23.79 -17.29
C GLY A 128 11.61 -23.36 -16.81
N ASP A 129 12.50 -22.96 -17.72
CA ASP A 129 13.84 -22.46 -17.40
C ASP A 129 13.81 -21.05 -16.80
N VAL A 130 12.87 -20.21 -17.22
CA VAL A 130 12.67 -18.87 -16.64
C VAL A 130 12.30 -19.00 -15.17
N LEU A 131 11.33 -19.85 -14.84
CA LEU A 131 10.91 -20.10 -13.46
C LEU A 131 12.04 -20.71 -12.62
N ASP A 132 12.75 -21.69 -13.16
CA ASP A 132 13.91 -22.31 -12.53
C ASP A 132 15.04 -21.30 -12.27
N GLY A 133 15.29 -20.38 -13.21
CA GLY A 133 16.25 -19.29 -13.04
C GLY A 133 15.83 -18.29 -11.95
N ILE A 134 14.55 -17.95 -11.86
CA ILE A 134 14.00 -17.13 -10.76
C ILE A 134 14.19 -17.83 -9.42
N PHE A 135 13.90 -19.13 -9.35
CA PHE A 135 14.01 -19.89 -8.12
C PHE A 135 15.46 -20.12 -7.69
N THR A 136 16.37 -20.30 -8.64
CA THR A 136 17.82 -20.35 -8.41
C THR A 136 18.31 -19.03 -7.82
N ALA A 137 17.86 -17.90 -8.36
CA ALA A 137 18.20 -16.60 -7.79
C ALA A 137 17.75 -16.49 -6.33
N GLY A 138 16.53 -16.93 -6.00
CA GLY A 138 16.04 -16.93 -4.61
C GLY A 138 16.78 -17.90 -3.67
N ASP A 139 17.30 -19.03 -4.17
CA ASP A 139 18.14 -19.94 -3.38
C ASP A 139 19.45 -19.26 -2.94
N HIS A 140 20.09 -18.51 -3.84
CA HIS A 140 21.31 -17.75 -3.53
C HIS A 140 21.06 -16.71 -2.44
N TYR A 141 19.98 -15.93 -2.55
CA TYR A 141 19.62 -14.93 -1.54
C TYR A 141 19.26 -15.55 -0.18
N SER A 142 18.68 -16.76 -0.17
CA SER A 142 18.39 -17.47 1.08
C SER A 142 19.66 -17.97 1.81
N SER A 143 20.74 -18.20 1.06
CA SER A 143 21.97 -18.82 1.56
C SER A 143 23.04 -17.81 1.97
N ASP A 144 23.10 -16.66 1.29
CA ASP A 144 24.22 -15.70 1.44
C ASP A 144 24.04 -14.70 2.60
N GLY A 145 23.00 -14.86 3.44
CA GLY A 145 22.67 -13.87 4.48
C GLY A 145 22.37 -12.47 3.92
N ALA A 146 22.18 -12.36 2.61
CA ALA A 146 21.73 -11.16 1.94
C ALA A 146 20.36 -10.77 2.51
N PRO A 147 20.00 -9.47 2.52
CA PRO A 147 18.67 -9.06 2.98
C PRO A 147 17.64 -9.87 2.19
N GLY A 148 16.86 -10.71 2.88
CA GLY A 148 15.95 -11.71 2.32
C GLY A 148 14.79 -11.15 1.49
N ASP A 149 14.90 -9.90 1.05
CA ASP A 149 13.82 -9.07 0.53
C ASP A 149 13.92 -8.83 -0.97
N THR A 150 14.97 -9.33 -1.64
CA THR A 150 15.19 -9.03 -3.06
C THR A 150 14.39 -9.99 -3.97
N ILE A 151 14.70 -11.29 -3.99
CA ILE A 151 13.93 -12.31 -4.73
C ILE A 151 13.59 -13.45 -3.77
N PRO A 152 12.36 -13.52 -3.24
CA PRO A 152 12.00 -14.41 -2.13
C PRO A 152 11.50 -15.79 -2.60
N PHE A 153 11.54 -16.06 -3.91
CA PHE A 153 11.06 -17.32 -4.47
C PHE A 153 12.23 -18.29 -4.59
N ASN A 154 12.36 -19.22 -3.66
CA ASN A 154 13.37 -20.28 -3.66
C ASN A 154 12.77 -21.62 -4.15
N HIS A 155 13.60 -22.65 -4.34
CA HIS A 155 13.15 -23.97 -4.77
C HIS A 155 12.55 -24.81 -3.62
N ASP A 156 11.31 -24.52 -3.27
CA ASP A 156 10.48 -25.41 -2.45
C ASP A 156 9.89 -26.60 -3.25
N SER A 157 9.21 -27.51 -2.56
CA SER A 157 8.63 -28.71 -3.18
C SER A 157 7.54 -28.40 -4.23
N TYR A 158 6.82 -27.29 -4.10
CA TYR A 158 5.81 -26.86 -5.06
C TYR A 158 6.47 -26.22 -6.29
N ARG A 159 7.42 -25.31 -6.09
CA ARG A 159 8.10 -24.54 -7.15
C ARG A 159 8.99 -25.42 -8.01
N ARG A 160 9.65 -26.43 -7.45
CA ARG A 160 10.36 -27.45 -8.25
C ARG A 160 9.40 -28.16 -9.21
N ARG A 161 8.24 -28.62 -8.72
CA ARG A 161 7.21 -29.26 -9.54
C ARG A 161 6.62 -28.30 -10.58
N LEU A 162 6.48 -27.02 -10.24
CA LEU A 162 6.01 -26.00 -11.16
C LEU A 162 6.97 -25.80 -12.35
N ALA A 163 8.27 -25.69 -12.09
CA ALA A 163 9.28 -25.60 -13.15
C ALA A 163 9.29 -26.87 -14.02
N SER A 164 9.27 -28.06 -13.41
CA SER A 164 9.18 -29.33 -14.13
C SER A 164 7.93 -29.43 -15.00
N TYR A 165 6.76 -29.07 -14.45
CA TYR A 165 5.50 -29.02 -15.20
C TYR A 165 5.66 -28.16 -16.45
N TYR A 166 6.23 -26.97 -16.32
CA TYR A 166 6.42 -26.07 -17.45
C TYR A 166 7.46 -26.54 -18.48
N ARG A 167 8.41 -27.39 -18.08
CA ARG A 167 9.31 -28.13 -19.00
C ARG A 167 8.63 -29.31 -19.71
N GLY A 168 7.36 -29.59 -19.38
CA GLY A 168 6.65 -30.77 -19.87
C GLY A 168 6.97 -32.05 -19.10
N HIS A 169 7.59 -31.92 -17.93
CA HIS A 169 7.94 -33.04 -17.05
C HIS A 169 7.01 -33.08 -15.85
N GLY A 170 6.11 -34.06 -15.83
CA GLY A 170 5.22 -34.30 -14.70
C GLY A 170 3.89 -33.53 -14.74
N PRO A 171 3.01 -33.82 -13.77
CA PRO A 171 1.67 -33.27 -13.73
C PRO A 171 1.66 -31.81 -13.29
N ASN A 172 0.52 -31.15 -13.49
CA ASN A 172 0.27 -29.84 -12.89
C ASN A 172 0.46 -29.92 -11.35
N PRO A 173 1.29 -29.05 -10.74
CA PRO A 173 1.63 -29.14 -9.32
C PRO A 173 0.43 -28.92 -8.40
N THR A 174 -0.65 -28.27 -8.87
CA THR A 174 -1.90 -28.12 -8.11
C THR A 174 -2.89 -29.27 -8.31
N GLY A 175 -2.60 -30.21 -9.21
CA GLY A 175 -3.43 -31.39 -9.50
C GLY A 175 -3.79 -31.52 -10.99
N PRO A 176 -4.06 -32.74 -11.48
CA PRO A 176 -4.22 -33.04 -12.91
C PRO A 176 -5.35 -32.25 -13.60
N ASP A 177 -6.48 -32.04 -12.91
CA ASP A 177 -7.66 -31.35 -13.46
C ASP A 177 -7.72 -29.85 -13.11
N THR A 178 -6.64 -29.32 -12.54
CA THR A 178 -6.59 -27.91 -12.13
C THR A 178 -6.15 -27.01 -13.27
N ARG A 179 -6.54 -25.74 -13.18
CA ARG A 179 -6.10 -24.72 -14.14
C ARG A 179 -4.58 -24.59 -14.11
N GLU A 180 -4.00 -24.18 -15.24
CA GLU A 180 -2.58 -23.88 -15.32
C GLU A 180 -2.19 -22.84 -14.24
N PRO A 181 -1.23 -23.17 -13.34
CA PRO A 181 -0.75 -22.23 -12.35
C PRO A 181 0.04 -21.13 -13.04
N ALA A 182 -0.30 -19.87 -12.80
CA ALA A 182 0.38 -18.73 -13.43
C ALA A 182 0.76 -17.64 -12.41
N GLN A 183 1.05 -18.07 -11.19
CA GLN A 183 1.37 -17.19 -10.07
C GLN A 183 2.16 -17.94 -8.99
N VAL A 184 3.09 -17.22 -8.35
CA VAL A 184 3.67 -17.55 -7.04
C VAL A 184 3.53 -16.35 -6.11
N PHE A 185 3.41 -16.63 -4.81
CA PHE A 185 3.15 -15.62 -3.79
C PHE A 185 3.99 -15.86 -2.53
N THR A 186 4.41 -14.77 -1.92
CA THR A 186 4.98 -14.68 -0.57
C THR A 186 4.39 -13.44 0.11
N PRO A 187 4.49 -13.30 1.45
CA PRO A 187 4.04 -12.08 2.12
C PRO A 187 4.71 -10.80 1.61
N SER A 188 5.92 -10.89 1.06
CA SER A 188 6.65 -9.75 0.52
C SER A 188 6.40 -9.50 -0.96
N GLN A 189 6.10 -10.51 -1.79
CA GLN A 189 6.02 -10.33 -3.25
C GLN A 189 5.03 -11.28 -3.92
N THR A 190 4.38 -10.79 -4.97
CA THR A 190 3.57 -11.61 -5.89
C THR A 190 4.16 -11.57 -7.28
N LEU A 191 4.43 -12.73 -7.88
CA LEU A 191 4.83 -12.84 -9.28
C LEU A 191 3.77 -13.63 -10.04
N SER A 192 3.26 -13.07 -11.13
CA SER A 192 2.25 -13.70 -12.00
C SER A 192 2.65 -13.59 -13.47
N TRP A 193 2.09 -14.43 -14.34
CA TRP A 193 2.45 -14.44 -15.76
C TRP A 193 1.29 -14.89 -16.66
N ASP A 194 1.45 -14.72 -17.98
CA ASP A 194 0.48 -15.25 -18.95
C ASP A 194 0.52 -16.79 -18.96
N THR A 195 -0.64 -17.45 -18.95
CA THR A 195 -0.68 -18.92 -19.17
C THR A 195 -0.31 -19.25 -20.60
N VAL A 196 0.49 -20.30 -20.81
CA VAL A 196 1.01 -20.70 -22.13
C VAL A 196 0.61 -22.12 -22.56
N ARG A 197 0.17 -22.98 -21.65
CA ARG A 197 -0.17 -24.40 -21.94
C ARG A 197 -1.68 -24.63 -22.08
N SER A 198 -2.50 -23.84 -21.39
CA SER A 198 -3.95 -23.93 -21.40
C SER A 198 -4.56 -23.36 -22.69
N GLY A 199 -5.51 -24.08 -23.29
CA GLY A 199 -6.31 -23.58 -24.42
C GLY A 199 -7.14 -22.33 -24.07
N LYS A 200 -7.47 -22.14 -22.79
CA LYS A 200 -8.04 -20.88 -22.27
C LYS A 200 -6.91 -20.04 -21.68
N ARG A 201 -6.44 -19.06 -22.43
CA ARG A 201 -5.36 -18.15 -22.00
C ARG A 201 -5.87 -17.17 -20.96
N ARG A 202 -5.26 -17.19 -19.77
CA ARG A 202 -5.32 -16.11 -18.78
C ARG A 202 -4.09 -15.25 -18.98
N LEU A 203 -4.32 -13.99 -19.32
CA LEU A 203 -3.27 -13.02 -19.58
C LEU A 203 -3.12 -12.06 -18.40
N VAL A 204 -1.89 -11.61 -18.15
CA VAL A 204 -1.60 -10.42 -17.37
C VAL A 204 -2.38 -9.25 -17.98
N GLN A 205 -3.20 -8.63 -17.15
CA GLN A 205 -4.08 -7.54 -17.55
C GLN A 205 -3.29 -6.29 -17.92
N GLU A 206 -3.87 -5.49 -18.80
CA GLU A 206 -3.35 -4.16 -19.14
C GLU A 206 -3.34 -3.24 -17.92
N LEU A 207 -2.52 -2.18 -17.99
CA LEU A 207 -2.40 -1.20 -16.92
C LEU A 207 -3.76 -0.54 -16.62
N SER A 208 -4.08 -0.40 -15.34
CA SER A 208 -5.20 0.46 -14.95
C SER A 208 -4.91 1.92 -15.36
N PRO A 209 -5.94 2.70 -15.74
CA PRO A 209 -5.78 4.13 -15.95
C PRO A 209 -5.11 4.77 -14.75
N CYS A 210 -4.05 5.55 -14.99
CA CYS A 210 -3.38 6.29 -13.94
C CYS A 210 -4.39 7.22 -13.28
N MET A 211 -4.38 7.26 -11.95
CA MET A 211 -5.07 8.35 -11.25
C MET A 211 -4.49 9.69 -11.70
N LYS A 212 -5.32 10.74 -11.70
CA LYS A 212 -4.86 12.09 -12.03
C LYS A 212 -3.70 12.45 -11.11
N SER A 213 -2.53 12.69 -11.70
CA SER A 213 -1.34 13.12 -10.97
C SER A 213 -1.58 14.53 -10.41
N ASP A 214 -1.41 14.70 -9.10
CA ASP A 214 -1.43 15.98 -8.38
C ASP A 214 -0.33 15.99 -7.31
N PRO A 215 0.95 16.10 -7.72
CA PRO A 215 2.05 16.15 -6.78
C PRO A 215 1.92 17.36 -5.85
N PRO A 216 2.31 17.26 -4.56
CA PRO A 216 2.98 16.13 -3.93
C PRO A 216 2.04 15.07 -3.34
N VAL A 217 0.72 15.19 -3.51
CA VAL A 217 -0.27 14.34 -2.83
C VAL A 217 -0.48 13.02 -3.57
N THR A 218 -0.56 13.08 -4.90
CA THR A 218 -0.75 11.88 -5.74
C THR A 218 0.23 11.94 -6.90
N ARG A 219 0.95 10.84 -7.15
CA ARG A 219 1.79 10.68 -8.33
C ARG A 219 1.56 9.29 -8.92
N CYS A 220 1.27 9.24 -10.22
CA CYS A 220 1.23 8.00 -10.99
C CYS A 220 2.30 8.10 -12.08
N LEU A 221 3.28 7.20 -12.07
CA LEU A 221 4.31 7.11 -13.09
C LEU A 221 4.22 5.81 -13.85
N ARG A 222 4.58 5.88 -15.13
CA ARG A 222 4.76 4.74 -16.02
C ARG A 222 6.07 4.95 -16.78
N GLU A 223 6.93 3.95 -16.78
CA GLU A 223 8.26 4.06 -17.34
C GLU A 223 8.60 2.80 -18.15
N PRO A 224 8.70 2.88 -19.48
CA PRO A 224 8.44 4.06 -20.33
C PRO A 224 6.95 4.46 -20.36
N ALA A 225 6.66 5.77 -20.49
CA ALA A 225 5.30 6.32 -20.33
C ALA A 225 4.24 5.77 -21.30
N GLN A 226 4.64 5.42 -22.52
CA GLN A 226 3.75 4.91 -23.56
C GLN A 226 3.74 3.38 -23.68
N LYS A 227 4.61 2.68 -22.93
CA LYS A 227 4.73 1.22 -23.03
C LYS A 227 3.49 0.55 -22.42
N THR A 228 2.94 -0.42 -23.14
CA THR A 228 1.77 -1.21 -22.70
C THR A 228 2.12 -2.68 -22.46
N VAL A 229 1.31 -3.38 -21.68
CA VAL A 229 1.43 -4.83 -21.46
C VAL A 229 1.26 -5.58 -22.78
N ALA A 230 0.35 -5.14 -23.64
CA ALA A 230 0.17 -5.69 -24.98
C ALA A 230 1.44 -5.61 -25.84
N GLU A 231 2.17 -4.49 -25.81
CA GLU A 231 3.43 -4.35 -26.55
C GLU A 231 4.55 -5.23 -26.01
N ILE A 232 4.64 -5.40 -24.68
CA ILE A 232 5.59 -6.35 -24.07
C ILE A 232 5.29 -7.76 -24.56
N ARG A 233 4.02 -8.16 -24.54
CA ARG A 233 3.59 -9.47 -25.05
C ARG A 233 3.90 -9.65 -26.53
N LYS A 234 3.69 -8.63 -27.35
CA LYS A 234 4.04 -8.67 -28.78
C LYS A 234 5.54 -8.86 -28.99
N GLN A 235 6.37 -8.23 -28.15
CA GLN A 235 7.82 -8.25 -28.27
C GLN A 235 8.44 -9.57 -27.77
N TYR A 236 7.95 -10.11 -26.65
CA TYR A 236 8.58 -11.24 -25.98
C TYR A 236 7.78 -12.54 -26.03
N GLY A 237 6.46 -12.47 -26.24
CA GLY A 237 5.55 -13.60 -26.31
C GLY A 237 4.78 -13.88 -25.01
N ILE A 238 5.41 -13.69 -23.85
CA ILE A 238 4.78 -13.76 -22.52
C ILE A 238 5.17 -12.55 -21.66
N VAL A 239 4.24 -12.12 -20.81
CA VAL A 239 4.46 -11.10 -19.79
C VAL A 239 4.46 -11.72 -18.39
N PHE A 240 5.44 -11.33 -17.58
CA PHE A 240 5.46 -11.50 -16.13
C PHE A 240 5.13 -10.16 -15.45
N LYS A 241 4.40 -10.21 -14.34
CA LYS A 241 4.04 -9.06 -13.49
C LYS A 241 4.48 -9.35 -12.06
N LEU A 242 5.38 -8.51 -11.56
CA LEU A 242 5.83 -8.47 -10.18
C LEU A 242 5.09 -7.36 -9.44
N GLU A 243 4.36 -7.73 -8.39
CA GLU A 243 3.70 -6.79 -7.48
C GLU A 243 4.43 -6.78 -6.14
N LEU A 244 4.96 -5.61 -5.80
CA LEU A 244 5.58 -5.36 -4.51
C LEU A 244 4.53 -4.87 -3.50
N PRO A 245 4.75 -5.07 -2.19
CA PRO A 245 3.78 -4.73 -1.18
C PRO A 245 3.71 -3.21 -1.03
N VAL A 246 2.54 -2.72 -0.61
CA VAL A 246 2.35 -1.29 -0.35
C VAL A 246 3.29 -0.85 0.77
N THR A 247 4.18 0.07 0.44
CA THR A 247 5.18 0.60 1.38
C THR A 247 4.70 1.91 1.96
N HIS A 248 4.42 1.93 3.26
CA HIS A 248 4.08 3.16 3.97
C HIS A 248 5.35 3.91 4.39
N TYR A 249 5.79 4.87 3.58
CA TYR A 249 7.08 5.54 3.75
C TYR A 249 7.05 6.75 4.70
N TYR A 250 5.88 7.36 4.92
CA TYR A 250 5.76 8.55 5.75
C TYR A 250 4.40 8.62 6.44
N LYS A 251 4.40 8.84 7.76
CA LYS A 251 3.19 9.04 8.55
C LYS A 251 3.45 10.13 9.59
N VAL A 252 2.43 10.94 9.87
CA VAL A 252 2.47 11.88 11.02
C VAL A 252 1.25 11.59 11.88
N SER A 253 1.43 11.41 13.18
CA SER A 253 0.33 11.20 14.12
C SER A 253 -0.45 12.49 14.35
N LYS A 254 -1.69 12.39 14.86
CA LYS A 254 -2.48 13.56 15.30
C LYS A 254 -1.80 14.35 16.42
N LYS A 255 -0.85 13.75 17.15
CA LYS A 255 0.02 14.42 18.12
C LYS A 255 1.19 15.19 17.49
N GLY A 256 1.44 15.01 16.18
CA GLY A 256 2.54 15.65 15.46
C GLY A 256 3.83 14.83 15.44
N GLU A 257 3.81 13.61 15.96
CA GLU A 257 4.97 12.71 15.91
C GLU A 257 5.12 12.13 14.51
N VAL A 258 6.33 12.20 13.95
CA VAL A 258 6.64 11.58 12.67
C VAL A 258 7.00 10.13 12.90
N LEU A 259 6.33 9.23 12.16
CA LEU A 259 6.59 7.80 12.18
C LEU A 259 7.11 7.42 10.79
N ILE A 260 8.39 7.09 10.72
CA ILE A 260 9.08 6.64 9.51
C ILE A 260 9.18 5.12 9.57
N SER A 261 8.86 4.45 8.47
CA SER A 261 9.13 3.01 8.31
C SER A 261 10.47 2.79 7.63
#